data_AF-A0A366I9G8-F1
#
_entry.id   AF-A0A366I9G8-F1
#
_cell.length_a   1.000
_cell.length_b   1.000
_cell.length_c   1.000
_cell.angle_alpha   90.00
_cell.angle_beta   90.00
_cell.angle_gamma   90.00
#
_symmetry.space_group_name_H-M   'P 1'
#
loop_
_entity.id
_entity.type
_entity.pdbx_description
1 polymer ?
#
loop_
_entity_poly.entity_id
_entity_poly.type
_entity_poly.pdbx_seq_one_letter_code
_entity_poly.pdbx_strand_id
1 'polypeptide(L)' 'MKLRVKIAVTLAVLFTLSGCSSQYVMATKEGQMLLTQSKPVLDKETGMLSYIDEQGNERQINSNDISQIIER' A
#
# COMPACT_ATOMS: atom_id res chain seq x y z
N MET A 1 36.95 -16.31 -18.57
CA MET A 1 36.07 -15.15 -18.90
C MET A 1 34.58 -15.48 -18.82
N LYS A 2 34.09 -16.56 -19.44
CA LYS A 2 32.66 -16.95 -19.44
C LYS A 2 32.02 -17.08 -18.05
N LEU A 3 32.77 -17.56 -17.05
CA LEU A 3 32.28 -17.74 -15.67
C LEU A 3 32.10 -16.41 -14.91
N ARG A 4 32.93 -15.40 -15.19
CA ARG A 4 32.83 -14.08 -14.55
C ARG A 4 31.65 -13.26 -15.10
N VAL A 5 31.34 -13.44 -16.39
CA VAL A 5 30.15 -12.85 -17.03
C VAL A 5 28.85 -13.44 -16.46
N LYS A 6 28.81 -14.76 -16.22
CA LYS A 6 27.64 -15.42 -15.61
C LYS A 6 27.33 -14.88 -14.20
N ILE A 7 28.36 -14.66 -13.38
CA ILE A 7 28.20 -14.13 -12.01
C ILE A 7 27.74 -12.67 -12.04
N ALA A 8 28.28 -11.85 -12.95
CA ALA A 8 27.88 -10.45 -13.08
C ALA A 8 26.40 -10.28 -13.53
N VAL A 9 25.92 -11.17 -14.41
CA VAL A 9 24.53 -11.14 -14.89
C VAL A 9 23.54 -11.54 -13.80
N THR A 10 23.86 -12.54 -12.97
CA THR A 10 22.98 -12.95 -11.87
C THR A 10 22.82 -11.86 -10.80
N LEU A 11 23.87 -11.06 -10.55
CA LEU A 11 23.83 -9.98 -9.56
C LEU A 11 22.98 -8.77 -10.03
N ALA A 12 22.94 -8.50 -11.33
CA ALA A 12 22.18 -7.39 -11.91
C ALA A 12 20.65 -7.59 -11.85
N VAL A 13 20.19 -8.85 -11.84
CA VAL A 13 18.74 -9.19 -11.79
C VAL A 13 18.14 -8.98 -10.40
N LEU A 14 18.96 -8.96 -9.34
CA LEU A 14 18.47 -8.79 -7.97
C LEU A 14 18.07 -7.34 -7.62
N PHE A 15 18.48 -6.35 -8.41
CA PHE A 15 18.25 -4.94 -8.11
C PHE A 15 16.99 -4.32 -8.76
N THR A 16 16.23 -5.08 -9.55
CA THR A 16 15.10 -4.52 -10.32
C THR A 16 13.72 -4.69 -9.68
N LEU A 17 13.62 -5.23 -8.45
CA LEU A 17 12.35 -5.26 -7.71
C LEU A 17 12.19 -4.00 -6.86
N SER A 18 12.22 -2.81 -7.48
CA SER A 18 11.59 -1.64 -6.88
C SER A 18 10.09 -1.75 -7.13
N GLY A 19 9.38 -2.45 -6.24
CA GLY A 19 7.92 -2.46 -6.23
C GLY A 19 7.41 -1.07 -5.86
N CYS A 20 6.88 -0.34 -6.84
CA CYS A 20 6.09 0.86 -6.58
C CYS A 20 4.75 0.42 -5.95
N SER A 21 4.71 0.30 -4.63
CA SER A 21 3.44 0.18 -3.92
C SER A 21 2.74 1.54 -3.99
N SER A 22 1.58 1.61 -4.65
CA SER A 22 0.74 2.81 -4.59
C SER A 22 0.27 3.00 -3.15
N GLN A 23 0.70 4.09 -2.52
CA GLN A 23 0.24 4.44 -1.18
C GLN A 23 -1.07 5.22 -1.31
N TYR A 24 -2.02 4.96 -0.42
CA TYR A 24 -3.25 5.74 -0.35
C TYR A 24 -3.32 6.48 0.98
N VAL A 25 -3.80 7.71 0.95
CA VAL A 25 -4.03 8.54 2.12
C VAL A 25 -5.53 8.70 2.28
N MET A 26 -6.07 8.29 3.42
CA MET A 26 -7.45 8.58 3.78
C MET A 26 -7.49 9.75 4.75
N ALA A 27 -8.23 10.81 4.42
CA ALA A 27 -8.51 11.86 5.38
C ALA A 27 -9.84 11.56 6.08
N THR A 28 -9.84 11.61 7.41
CA THR A 28 -11.07 11.50 8.21
C THR A 28 -11.77 12.85 8.30
N LYS A 29 -13.04 12.86 8.67
CA LYS A 29 -13.81 14.09 8.93
C LYS A 29 -13.25 14.90 10.10
N GLU A 30 -12.55 14.24 11.01
CA GLU A 30 -11.84 14.89 12.12
C GLU A 30 -10.53 15.56 11.70
N GLY A 31 -10.11 15.41 10.44
CA GLY A 31 -8.87 15.98 9.92
C GLY A 31 -7.64 15.08 10.13
N GLN A 32 -7.83 13.84 10.58
CA GLN A 32 -6.73 12.87 10.68
C GLN A 32 -6.39 12.32 9.30
N MET A 33 -5.10 12.12 9.03
CA MET A 33 -4.64 11.48 7.80
C MET A 33 -4.12 10.08 8.09
N LEU A 34 -4.75 9.07 7.52
CA LEU A 34 -4.40 7.67 7.66
C LEU A 34 -3.64 7.22 6.41
N LEU A 35 -2.39 6.81 6.61
CA LEU A 35 -1.56 6.25 5.55
C LEU A 35 -1.85 4.76 5.40
N THR A 36 -2.01 4.32 4.16
CA THR A 36 -2.36 2.96 3.82
C THR A 36 -1.49 2.44 2.69
N GLN A 37 -1.16 1.15 2.75
CA GLN A 37 -0.30 0.50 1.76
C GLN A 37 -1.04 0.10 0.49
N SER A 38 -2.36 -0.01 0.56
CA SER A 38 -3.23 -0.49 -0.51
C SER A 38 -4.55 0.25 -0.52
N LYS A 39 -5.26 0.15 -1.64
CA LYS A 39 -6.57 0.80 -1.80
C LYS A 39 -7.55 0.28 -0.75
N PRO A 40 -8.17 1.15 0.05
CA PRO A 40 -9.21 0.77 0.99
C PRO A 40 -10.42 0.11 0.29
N VAL A 41 -10.97 -0.93 0.89
CA VAL A 41 -12.10 -1.70 0.34
C VAL A 41 -13.32 -1.53 1.23
N LEU A 42 -14.45 -1.15 0.62
CA LEU A 42 -15.73 -1.11 1.33
C LEU A 42 -16.29 -2.53 1.47
N ASP A 43 -16.45 -2.97 2.71
CA ASP A 43 -17.25 -4.12 3.05
C ASP A 43 -18.74 -3.74 2.97
N LYS A 44 -19.45 -4.43 2.08
CA LYS A 44 -20.88 -4.16 1.80
C LYS A 44 -21.80 -4.76 2.86
N GLU A 45 -21.33 -5.74 3.64
CA GLU A 45 -22.13 -6.38 4.68
C GLU A 45 -22.12 -5.53 5.96
N THR A 46 -20.94 -5.00 6.32
CA THR A 46 -20.76 -4.19 7.54
C THR A 46 -20.85 -2.69 7.31
N GLY A 47 -20.65 -2.21 6.06
CA GLY A 47 -20.54 -0.79 5.74
C GLY A 47 -19.21 -0.15 6.17
N MET A 48 -18.26 -0.97 6.63
CA MET A 48 -16.93 -0.52 7.05
C MET A 48 -15.93 -0.55 5.90
N LEU A 49 -14.97 0.35 5.96
CA LEU A 49 -13.84 0.44 5.05
C LEU A 49 -12.65 -0.28 5.66
N SER A 50 -12.23 -1.37 5.02
CA SER A 50 -11.04 -2.15 5.38
C SER A 50 -9.81 -1.61 4.64
N TYR A 51 -8.70 -1.46 5.35
CA TYR A 51 -7.43 -0.99 4.80
C TYR A 51 -6.25 -1.63 5.51
N ILE A 52 -5.08 -1.64 4.85
CA ILE A 52 -3.83 -2.10 5.45
C ILE A 52 -3.04 -0.86 5.88
N ASP A 53 -2.74 -0.77 7.18
CA ASP A 53 -1.93 0.31 7.73
C ASP A 53 -0.44 0.18 7.32
N GLU A 54 0.36 1.20 7.60
CA GLU A 54 1.80 1.20 7.27
C GLU A 54 2.59 0.08 7.96
N GLN A 55 2.05 -0.48 9.04
CA GLN A 55 2.66 -1.59 9.77
C GLN A 55 2.26 -2.96 9.19
N GLY A 56 1.38 -2.98 8.18
CA GLY A 56 0.90 -4.20 7.55
C GLY A 56 -0.30 -4.85 8.25
N ASN A 57 -0.93 -4.16 9.20
CA ASN A 57 -2.12 -4.68 9.87
C ASN A 57 -3.39 -4.31 9.11
N GLU A 58 -4.33 -5.25 9.06
CA GLU A 58 -5.68 -4.96 8.62
C GLU A 58 -6.43 -4.14 9.69
N ARG A 59 -6.99 -3.03 9.26
CA ARG A 59 -7.78 -2.10 10.07
C ARG A 59 -9.10 -1.84 9.37
N GLN A 60 -10.08 -1.45 10.16
CA GLN A 60 -11.41 -1.08 9.67
C GLN A 60 -11.81 0.28 10.24
N ILE A 61 -12.47 1.10 9.42
CA ILE A 61 -12.99 2.41 9.79
C ILE A 61 -14.39 2.58 9.20
N ASN A 62 -15.27 3.33 9.87
CA ASN A 62 -16.58 3.60 9.30
C ASN A 62 -16.42 4.44 8.02
N SER A 63 -17.08 4.02 6.94
CA SER A 63 -17.04 4.77 5.68
C SER A 63 -17.58 6.19 5.82
N ASN A 64 -18.48 6.42 6.79
CA ASN A 64 -19.00 7.74 7.12
C ASN A 64 -17.97 8.64 7.79
N ASP A 65 -16.89 8.11 8.37
CA ASP A 65 -15.88 8.92 9.04
C ASP A 65 -14.79 9.40 8.07
N ILE A 66 -14.80 8.91 6.83
CA ILE A 66 -13.89 9.33 5.76
C ILE A 66 -14.47 10.55 5.03
N SER A 67 -13.62 11.55 4.81
CA SER A 67 -13.94 12.71 3.98
C SER A 67 -13.43 12.54 2.55
N GLN A 68 -12.24 11.97 2.38
CA GLN A 68 -11.60 11.77 1.08
C GLN A 68 -10.56 10.65 1.11
N ILE A 69 -10.34 10.02 -0.04
CA ILE A 69 -9.28 9.04 -0.27
C ILE A 69 -8.45 9.56 -1.44
N ILE A 70 -7.14 9.71 -1.22
CA ILE A 70 -6.19 10.28 -2.17
C ILE A 70 -5.17 9.19 -2.51
N GLU A 71 -4.91 8.96 -3.80
CA GLU A 71 -3.84 8.09 -4.27
C GLU A 71 -2.54 8.90 -4.43
N ARG A 72 -1.42 8.33 -3.98
CA ARG A 72 -0.09 8.95 -4.03
C ARG A 72 0.80 8.29 -5.08
#